data_AF-A0A521KHL3-F1
#
_entry.id   AF-A0A521KHL3-F1
#
_cell.length_a   1.000
_cell.length_b   1.000
_cell.length_c   1.000
_cell.angle_alpha   90.00
_cell.angle_beta   90.00
_cell.angle_gamma   90.00
#
_symmetry.space_group_name_H-M   'P 1'
#
loop_
_entity.id
_entity.type
_entity.pdbx_description
1 polymer ?
#
loop_
_entity_poly.entity_id
_entity_poly.type
_entity_poly.pdbx_seq_one_letter_code
_entity_poly.pdbx_strand_id
1 'polypeptide(L)'
;MRCRRRRPRASAPRCTRGCMAEALPSEAPASSEAQPPAHFPRELSASWPSAWRANPGSRTGALARVECALVNAGLGGAARLPDGARALLLDALAFVAHKVDRRHTRAAREWIDQAFGPGLAEDELARRVRRAFRHLFRVTVDTHRATRVIEPARLREHVEVVKTADVERVLAERRGALIASAHFGDWETMGAVLPWLGFDPLYAVSRPIRNRYLSLHAQAARERRGVRIVPRAGAMQEIPRILASGGHVVMLLDQRGRHRPVLAPFFGREAACERAPSVLARRSRCPILFATCAYGDAPLSWRLELGPVLWPEQTRRMDPVELATRINAELERRIRARPEQQLWVHDRYRARAPQPRELENEATDSVEAD
;
A
#
# COMPACT_ATOMS: atom_id res chain seq x y z
N MET A 1 4.94 -36.84 60.76
CA MET A 1 4.91 -38.31 60.64
C MET A 1 4.72 -38.69 59.18
N ARG A 2 5.65 -39.51 58.66
CA ARG A 2 5.68 -40.41 57.47
C ARG A 2 4.80 -40.08 56.24
N CYS A 3 5.24 -39.98 54.98
CA CYS A 3 6.33 -40.54 54.14
C CYS A 3 5.70 -41.30 52.94
N ARG A 4 5.92 -40.74 51.73
CA ARG A 4 6.09 -41.32 50.38
C ARG A 4 5.31 -42.58 49.96
N ARG A 5 4.83 -42.56 48.70
CA ARG A 5 5.36 -43.44 47.62
C ARG A 5 4.91 -42.99 46.21
N ARG A 6 5.89 -42.86 45.31
CA ARG A 6 5.78 -42.74 43.85
C ARG A 6 5.44 -44.11 43.23
N ARG A 7 4.84 -44.12 42.04
CA ARG A 7 4.85 -45.26 41.09
C ARG A 7 5.24 -44.80 39.67
N PRO A 8 5.78 -45.71 38.82
CA PRO A 8 6.79 -45.38 37.81
C PRO A 8 6.30 -45.39 36.35
N ARG A 9 7.20 -44.94 35.47
CA ARG A 9 7.13 -44.84 34.00
C ARG A 9 6.87 -46.20 33.32
N ALA A 10 6.07 -46.20 32.25
CA ALA A 10 5.94 -47.30 31.31
C ALA A 10 6.98 -47.18 30.18
N SER A 11 7.73 -48.25 29.96
CA SER A 11 8.67 -48.47 28.86
C SER A 11 8.03 -49.35 27.78
N ALA A 12 8.41 -49.08 26.53
CA ALA A 12 7.95 -49.70 25.29
C ALA A 12 8.19 -51.23 25.16
N PRO A 13 7.51 -51.90 24.22
CA PRO A 13 7.99 -53.14 23.62
C PRO A 13 8.70 -52.88 22.27
N ARG A 14 9.86 -53.55 22.10
CA ARG A 14 10.57 -53.71 20.83
C ARG A 14 9.87 -54.80 20.00
N CYS A 15 9.71 -54.58 18.69
CA CYS A 15 9.47 -55.65 17.73
C CYS A 15 10.54 -55.61 16.63
N THR A 16 10.92 -56.81 16.20
CA THR A 16 12.14 -57.21 15.50
C THR A 16 12.01 -57.20 13.99
N ARG A 17 13.10 -56.76 13.32
CA ARG A 17 13.63 -57.16 11.99
C ARG A 17 12.63 -57.51 10.87
N GLY A 18 12.68 -56.70 9.81
CA GLY A 18 12.28 -57.05 8.46
C GLY A 18 12.89 -56.05 7.48
N CYS A 19 14.14 -56.30 7.07
CA CYS A 19 14.88 -55.52 6.09
C CYS A 19 14.33 -55.85 4.70
N MET A 20 13.86 -54.86 3.94
CA MET A 20 13.92 -54.80 2.47
C MET A 20 13.87 -53.32 2.09
N ALA A 21 14.99 -52.83 1.57
CA ALA A 21 15.16 -51.48 1.09
C ALA A 21 14.71 -51.43 -0.38
N GLU A 22 13.61 -50.75 -0.65
CA GLU A 22 13.31 -50.24 -1.99
C GLU A 22 13.65 -48.75 -2.00
N ALA A 23 14.67 -48.42 -2.78
CA ALA A 23 15.16 -47.08 -2.98
C ALA A 23 14.10 -46.26 -3.75
N LEU A 24 13.54 -45.25 -3.08
CA LEU A 24 12.78 -44.20 -3.73
C LEU A 24 13.77 -43.25 -4.43
N PRO A 25 13.59 -42.92 -5.72
CA PRO A 25 14.42 -41.94 -6.39
C PRO A 25 14.20 -40.57 -5.77
N SER A 26 15.22 -40.13 -5.04
CA SER A 26 15.47 -38.75 -4.66
C SER A 26 15.82 -37.98 -5.93
N GLU A 27 14.97 -37.03 -6.30
CA GLU A 27 15.33 -35.78 -7.00
C GLU A 27 14.08 -34.90 -7.14
N ALA A 28 13.74 -34.21 -6.06
CA ALA A 28 12.99 -32.96 -6.20
C ALA A 28 13.97 -31.92 -6.76
N PRO A 29 13.67 -31.23 -7.87
CA PRO A 29 14.56 -30.19 -8.34
C PRO A 29 14.61 -29.11 -7.28
N ALA A 30 15.84 -28.80 -6.85
CA ALA A 30 16.12 -27.69 -5.96
C ALA A 30 15.40 -26.45 -6.48
N SER A 31 14.49 -25.92 -5.67
CA SER A 31 14.00 -24.56 -5.84
C SER A 31 15.22 -23.66 -5.87
N SER A 32 15.58 -23.22 -7.08
CA SER A 32 16.53 -22.14 -7.29
C SER A 32 15.99 -20.94 -6.51
N GLU A 33 16.52 -20.74 -5.30
CA GLU A 33 16.49 -19.46 -4.62
C GLU A 33 17.20 -18.48 -5.56
N ALA A 34 16.44 -17.89 -6.46
CA ALA A 34 16.92 -16.76 -7.24
C ALA A 34 17.32 -15.69 -6.23
N GLN A 35 18.63 -15.58 -5.98
CA GLN A 35 19.18 -14.55 -5.10
C GLN A 35 18.70 -13.20 -5.64
N PRO A 36 17.97 -12.40 -4.85
CA PRO A 36 17.50 -11.10 -5.31
C PRO A 36 18.71 -10.23 -5.67
N PRO A 37 18.58 -9.31 -6.65
CA PRO A 37 19.71 -8.52 -7.14
C PRO A 37 20.43 -7.83 -5.96
N ALA A 38 21.75 -8.02 -5.91
CA ALA A 38 22.60 -7.63 -4.78
C ALA A 38 22.78 -6.11 -4.60
N HIS A 39 22.15 -5.27 -5.43
CA HIS A 39 22.35 -3.82 -5.44
C HIS A 39 21.04 -3.06 -5.57
N PHE A 40 20.98 -1.89 -4.91
CA PHE A 40 19.91 -0.91 -5.10
C PHE A 40 19.87 -0.60 -6.60
N PRO A 41 18.69 -0.48 -7.25
CA PRO A 41 18.64 -0.01 -8.63
C PRO A 41 19.53 1.22 -8.75
N ARG A 42 20.65 1.12 -9.48
CA ARG A 42 21.52 2.28 -9.72
C ARG A 42 20.65 3.35 -10.37
N GLU A 43 20.98 4.62 -10.09
CA GLU A 43 20.28 5.84 -10.52
C GLU A 43 19.33 5.61 -11.71
N LEU A 44 18.06 6.02 -11.57
CA LEU A 44 17.01 5.85 -12.58
C LEU A 44 17.56 6.08 -14.01
N SER A 45 17.87 5.01 -14.73
CA SER A 45 18.58 5.10 -16.01
C SER A 45 17.82 5.94 -17.05
N ALA A 46 18.53 6.46 -18.04
CA ALA A 46 17.88 7.14 -19.18
C ALA A 46 16.95 6.21 -19.98
N SER A 47 17.07 4.88 -19.82
CA SER A 47 16.36 3.84 -20.57
C SER A 47 15.03 3.37 -19.98
N TRP A 48 14.50 4.05 -18.95
CA TRP A 48 13.21 3.68 -18.37
C TRP A 48 12.05 3.87 -19.39
N PRO A 49 11.02 3.01 -19.33
CA PRO A 49 9.93 2.96 -20.32
C PRO A 49 9.15 4.26 -20.55
N SER A 50 9.10 5.14 -19.55
CA SER A 50 8.52 6.47 -19.67
C SER A 50 9.54 7.54 -19.27
N ALA A 51 9.58 8.61 -20.07
CA ALA A 51 10.47 9.73 -19.85
C ALA A 51 10.23 10.36 -18.48
N TRP A 52 11.32 10.76 -17.81
CA TRP A 52 11.23 11.47 -16.56
C TRP A 52 10.52 12.82 -16.76
N ARG A 53 9.60 13.15 -15.87
CA ARG A 53 8.90 14.44 -15.85
C ARG A 53 8.79 14.92 -14.42
N ALA A 54 9.08 16.20 -14.21
CA ALA A 54 8.79 16.85 -12.94
C ALA A 54 7.27 16.83 -12.69
N ASN A 55 6.87 16.54 -11.46
CA ASN A 55 5.48 16.59 -11.01
C ASN A 55 5.31 17.71 -9.96
N PRO A 56 5.43 19.00 -10.37
CA PRO A 56 5.40 20.11 -9.43
C PRO A 56 3.98 20.41 -8.96
N GLY A 57 3.89 20.83 -7.70
CA GLY A 57 2.72 21.53 -7.17
C GLY A 57 2.49 22.88 -7.85
N SER A 58 1.25 23.36 -7.80
CA SER A 58 0.85 24.63 -8.39
C SER A 58 1.29 25.87 -7.59
N ARG A 59 1.49 25.75 -6.27
CA ARG A 59 1.85 26.89 -5.42
C ARG A 59 3.36 27.11 -5.38
N THR A 60 3.80 28.29 -5.76
CA THR A 60 5.21 28.71 -5.89
C THR A 60 5.50 29.97 -5.04
N GLY A 61 6.68 30.59 -5.20
CA GLY A 61 7.05 31.83 -4.51
C GLY A 61 7.76 31.65 -3.16
N ALA A 62 8.15 32.76 -2.53
CA ALA A 62 8.95 32.77 -1.31
C ALA A 62 8.25 32.08 -0.12
N LEU A 63 6.96 32.34 0.09
CA LEU A 63 6.18 31.69 1.15
C LEU A 63 6.14 30.17 1.00
N ALA A 64 6.01 29.66 -0.23
CA ALA A 64 6.04 28.22 -0.48
C ALA A 64 7.43 27.61 -0.20
N ARG A 65 8.52 28.35 -0.45
CA ARG A 65 9.89 27.94 -0.09
C ARG A 65 10.07 27.90 1.43
N VAL A 66 9.64 28.94 2.13
CA VAL A 66 9.70 29.02 3.60
C VAL A 66 8.91 27.89 4.22
N GLU A 67 7.68 27.64 3.77
CA GLU A 67 6.88 26.51 4.26
C GLU A 67 7.59 25.18 4.00
N CYS A 68 8.16 24.98 2.80
CA CYS A 68 8.92 23.76 2.51
C CYS A 68 10.12 23.59 3.44
N ALA A 69 10.86 24.66 3.72
CA ALA A 69 11.99 24.64 4.63
C ALA A 69 11.55 24.32 6.07
N LEU A 70 10.47 24.94 6.55
CA LEU A 70 9.92 24.69 7.89
C LEU A 70 9.42 23.26 8.05
N VAL A 71 8.68 22.73 7.05
CA VAL A 71 8.22 21.34 7.06
C VAL A 71 9.40 20.37 7.10
N ASN A 72 10.41 20.58 6.25
CA ASN A 72 11.59 19.71 6.21
C ASN A 72 12.42 19.82 7.50
N ALA A 73 12.56 21.01 8.08
CA ALA A 73 13.23 21.21 9.35
C ALA A 73 12.47 20.51 10.49
N GLY A 74 11.14 20.65 10.52
CA GLY A 74 10.27 19.99 11.50
C GLY A 74 10.35 18.47 11.41
N LEU A 75 10.25 17.89 10.21
CA LEU A 75 10.43 16.45 9.98
C LEU A 75 11.84 15.99 10.37
N GLY A 76 12.86 16.77 10.02
CA GLY A 76 14.24 16.48 10.37
C GLY A 76 14.48 16.53 11.89
N GLY A 77 13.82 17.44 12.61
CA GLY A 77 13.84 17.50 14.07
C GLY A 77 13.12 16.31 14.70
N ALA A 78 11.87 16.06 14.28
CA ALA A 78 11.06 14.96 14.78
C ALA A 78 11.72 13.59 14.56
N ALA A 79 12.40 13.39 13.44
CA ALA A 79 13.11 12.15 13.13
C ALA A 79 14.33 11.87 14.03
N ARG A 80 14.87 12.90 14.70
CA ARG A 80 16.02 12.78 15.63
C ARG A 80 15.60 12.57 17.09
N LEU A 81 14.31 12.73 17.40
CA LEU A 81 13.82 12.54 18.75
C LEU A 81 13.95 11.06 19.17
N PRO A 82 14.32 10.79 20.44
CA PRO A 82 14.19 9.47 21.04
C PRO A 82 12.75 8.93 20.91
N ASP A 83 12.59 7.61 20.91
CA ASP A 83 11.32 6.97 20.59
C ASP A 83 10.16 7.42 21.51
N GLY A 84 10.41 7.58 22.82
CA GLY A 84 9.40 8.09 23.75
C GLY A 84 8.98 9.54 23.47
N ALA A 85 9.93 10.45 23.23
CA ALA A 85 9.64 11.84 22.90
C ALA A 85 8.91 11.97 21.56
N ARG A 86 9.30 11.17 20.56
CA ARG A 86 8.61 11.11 19.27
C ARG A 86 7.18 10.57 19.42
N ALA A 87 6.98 9.54 20.25
CA ALA A 87 5.64 9.03 20.51
C ALA A 87 4.73 10.12 21.11
N LEU A 88 5.22 10.88 22.09
CA LEU A 88 4.49 12.00 22.68
C LEU A 88 4.19 13.10 21.66
N LEU A 89 5.17 13.46 20.81
CA LEU A 89 4.96 14.43 19.73
C LEU A 89 3.83 13.99 18.79
N LEU A 90 3.86 12.72 18.35
CA LEU A 90 2.84 12.17 17.46
C LEU A 90 1.45 12.16 18.11
N ASP A 91 1.36 11.91 19.43
CA ASP A 91 0.09 11.95 20.17
C ASP A 91 -0.43 13.38 20.30
N ALA A 92 0.45 14.35 20.58
CA ALA A 92 0.10 15.76 20.64
C ALA A 92 -0.40 16.28 19.29
N LEU A 93 0.31 15.98 18.19
CA LEU A 93 -0.12 16.34 16.84
C LEU A 93 -1.46 15.69 16.49
N ALA A 94 -1.65 14.42 16.82
CA ALA A 94 -2.90 13.71 16.58
C ALA A 94 -4.07 14.33 17.37
N PHE A 95 -3.85 14.70 18.63
CA PHE A 95 -4.85 15.36 19.45
C PHE A 95 -5.25 16.72 18.87
N VAL A 96 -4.28 17.56 18.50
CA VAL A 96 -4.53 18.87 17.90
C VAL A 96 -5.27 18.73 16.57
N ALA A 97 -4.78 17.86 15.67
CA ALA A 97 -5.41 17.64 14.37
C ALA A 97 -6.85 17.14 14.50
N HIS A 98 -7.10 16.20 15.41
CA HIS A 98 -8.44 15.72 15.70
C HIS A 98 -9.41 16.84 16.13
N LYS A 99 -8.94 17.82 16.91
CA LYS A 99 -9.77 18.94 17.40
C LYS A 99 -9.98 20.04 16.36
N VAL A 100 -8.93 20.36 15.59
CA VAL A 100 -8.94 21.48 14.62
C VAL A 100 -9.55 21.06 13.30
N ASP A 101 -9.21 19.87 12.79
CA ASP A 101 -9.66 19.38 11.49
C ASP A 101 -11.00 18.65 11.59
N ARG A 102 -12.05 19.42 11.89
CA ARG A 102 -13.42 18.90 12.06
C ARG A 102 -13.91 18.11 10.84
N ARG A 103 -13.47 18.51 9.64
CA ARG A 103 -13.87 17.86 8.38
C ARG A 103 -13.32 16.44 8.30
N HIS A 104 -12.01 16.26 8.46
CA HIS A 104 -11.40 14.93 8.37
C HIS A 104 -11.71 14.08 9.62
N THR A 105 -11.91 14.71 10.79
CA THR A 105 -12.45 14.03 11.97
C THR A 105 -13.83 13.43 11.69
N ARG A 106 -14.76 14.18 11.09
CA ARG A 106 -16.09 13.65 10.73
C ARG A 106 -15.99 12.51 9.71
N ALA A 107 -15.19 12.69 8.66
CA ALA A 107 -14.96 11.65 7.66
C ALA A 107 -14.40 10.35 8.26
N ALA A 108 -13.41 10.47 9.15
CA ALA A 108 -12.84 9.32 9.85
C ALA A 108 -13.88 8.62 10.73
N ARG A 109 -14.70 9.38 11.46
CA ARG A 109 -15.78 8.82 12.28
C ARG A 109 -16.76 8.01 11.45
N GLU A 110 -17.28 8.59 10.38
CA GLU A 110 -18.23 7.93 9.47
C GLU A 110 -17.65 6.64 8.89
N TRP A 111 -16.40 6.67 8.43
CA TRP A 111 -15.76 5.48 7.85
C TRP A 111 -15.46 4.41 8.92
N ILE A 112 -14.91 4.78 10.07
CA ILE A 112 -14.58 3.83 11.13
C ILE A 112 -15.84 3.17 11.68
N ASP A 113 -16.90 3.94 11.96
CA ASP A 113 -18.17 3.40 12.46
C ASP A 113 -18.76 2.40 11.47
N GLN A 114 -18.75 2.74 10.17
CA GLN A 114 -19.19 1.82 9.13
C GLN A 114 -18.33 0.54 9.06
N ALA A 115 -17.01 0.67 9.21
CA ALA A 115 -16.07 -0.44 9.05
C ALA A 115 -16.12 -1.48 10.18
N PHE A 116 -16.40 -1.04 11.42
CA PHE A 116 -16.45 -1.91 12.60
C PHE A 116 -17.86 -2.19 13.11
N GLY A 117 -18.88 -1.66 12.42
CA GLY A 117 -20.28 -1.84 12.75
C GLY A 117 -20.86 -0.63 13.45
N PRO A 118 -22.09 -0.22 13.08
CA PRO A 118 -22.75 0.93 13.70
C PRO A 118 -22.98 0.67 15.19
N GLY A 119 -22.64 1.65 16.02
CA GLY A 119 -22.86 1.58 17.48
C GLY A 119 -21.60 1.31 18.29
N LEU A 120 -20.41 1.58 17.74
CA LEU A 120 -19.23 1.74 18.58
C LEU A 120 -19.51 2.79 19.66
N ALA A 121 -19.09 2.49 20.90
CA ALA A 121 -19.15 3.46 21.97
C ALA A 121 -18.38 4.74 21.58
N GLU A 122 -18.92 5.90 21.92
CA GLU A 122 -18.42 7.21 21.47
C GLU A 122 -16.93 7.43 21.84
N ASP A 123 -16.54 6.94 23.02
CA ASP A 123 -15.17 6.99 23.51
C ASP A 123 -14.21 6.12 22.68
N GLU A 124 -14.65 4.94 22.26
CA GLU A 124 -13.90 4.03 21.39
C GLU A 124 -13.76 4.60 19.98
N LEU A 125 -14.85 5.13 19.41
CA LEU A 125 -14.81 5.80 18.11
C LEU A 125 -13.83 6.98 18.13
N ALA A 126 -13.91 7.83 19.16
CA ALA A 126 -12.99 8.95 19.33
C ALA A 126 -11.53 8.49 19.49
N ARG A 127 -11.27 7.39 20.21
CA ARG A 127 -9.93 6.79 20.31
C ARG A 127 -9.41 6.35 18.95
N ARG A 128 -10.22 5.64 18.15
CA ARG A 128 -9.83 5.17 16.81
C ARG A 128 -9.55 6.32 15.85
N VAL A 129 -10.36 7.36 15.89
CA VAL A 129 -10.14 8.58 15.08
C VAL A 129 -8.81 9.25 15.46
N ARG A 130 -8.51 9.41 16.76
CA ARG A 130 -7.21 9.94 17.19
C ARG A 130 -6.05 9.04 16.72
N ARG A 131 -6.20 7.72 16.78
CA ARG A 131 -5.20 6.77 16.26
C ARG A 131 -5.01 6.92 14.74
N ALA A 132 -6.07 7.19 13.98
CA ALA A 132 -5.96 7.45 12.54
C ALA A 132 -5.14 8.72 12.23
N PHE A 133 -5.34 9.81 12.99
CA PHE A 133 -4.48 11.00 12.87
C PHE A 133 -3.05 10.70 13.30
N ARG A 134 -2.85 9.96 14.39
CA ARG A 134 -1.52 9.52 14.82
C ARG A 134 -0.82 8.73 13.71
N HIS A 135 -1.53 7.84 13.04
CA HIS A 135 -1.00 7.04 11.94
C HIS A 135 -0.55 7.91 10.76
N LEU A 136 -1.34 8.92 10.35
CA LEU A 136 -0.93 9.90 9.33
C LEU A 136 0.42 10.56 9.66
N PHE A 137 0.58 11.04 10.90
CA PHE A 137 1.83 11.67 11.33
C PHE A 137 2.97 10.66 11.44
N ARG A 138 2.68 9.44 11.93
CA ARG A 138 3.63 8.35 12.02
C ARG A 138 4.22 8.03 10.65
N VAL A 139 3.39 7.82 9.62
CA VAL A 139 3.87 7.55 8.26
C VAL A 139 4.82 8.62 7.77
N THR A 140 4.46 9.89 7.98
CA THR A 140 5.29 11.02 7.52
C THR A 140 6.64 11.06 8.25
N VAL A 141 6.63 10.96 9.58
CA VAL A 141 7.85 11.09 10.40
C VAL A 141 8.72 9.83 10.32
N ASP A 142 8.14 8.64 10.45
CA ASP A 142 8.88 7.38 10.43
C ASP A 142 9.46 7.09 9.05
N THR A 143 8.74 7.40 7.95
CA THR A 143 9.32 7.30 6.59
C THR A 143 10.52 8.23 6.45
N HIS A 144 10.40 9.48 6.91
CA HIS A 144 11.51 10.42 6.87
C HIS A 144 12.67 9.94 7.74
N ARG A 145 12.41 9.45 8.95
CA ARG A 145 13.43 8.86 9.83
C ARG A 145 14.13 7.68 9.17
N ALA A 146 13.39 6.77 8.56
CA ALA A 146 13.92 5.62 7.84
C ALA A 146 14.90 6.04 6.74
N THR A 147 14.61 7.12 5.98
CA THR A 147 15.55 7.64 4.95
C THR A 147 16.91 8.09 5.51
N ARG A 148 16.99 8.36 6.82
CA ARG A 148 18.16 8.99 7.45
C ARG A 148 18.99 8.02 8.27
N VAL A 149 18.34 7.07 8.94
CA VAL A 149 19.00 6.15 9.87
C VAL A 149 19.22 4.77 9.26
N ILE A 150 18.49 4.44 8.19
CA ILE A 150 18.65 3.18 7.46
C ILE A 150 19.28 3.50 6.12
N GLU A 151 20.43 2.89 5.85
CA GLU A 151 21.03 2.93 4.53
C GLU A 151 20.06 2.32 3.50
N PRO A 152 19.86 2.93 2.31
CA PRO A 152 18.92 2.41 1.33
C PRO A 152 19.08 0.92 1.00
N ALA A 153 20.32 0.42 0.97
CA ALA A 153 20.63 -0.98 0.71
C ALA A 153 20.26 -1.94 1.84
N ARG A 154 20.16 -1.43 3.07
CA ARG A 154 19.85 -2.20 4.27
C ARG A 154 18.37 -2.18 4.63
N LEU A 155 17.56 -1.37 3.94
CA LEU A 155 16.11 -1.25 4.22
C LEU A 155 15.40 -2.61 4.20
N ARG A 156 15.81 -3.54 3.33
CA ARG A 156 15.26 -4.90 3.26
C ARG A 156 15.44 -5.71 4.55
N GLU A 157 16.50 -5.44 5.34
CA GLU A 157 16.76 -6.13 6.61
C GLU A 157 15.71 -5.78 7.68
N HIS A 158 14.99 -4.67 7.47
CA HIS A 158 13.94 -4.20 8.37
C HIS A 158 12.53 -4.66 7.94
N VAL A 159 12.43 -5.42 6.84
CA VAL A 159 11.15 -5.77 6.23
C VAL A 159 11.00 -7.28 6.19
N GLU A 160 10.05 -7.79 6.96
CA GLU A 160 9.58 -9.16 6.80
C GLU A 160 8.74 -9.23 5.53
N VAL A 161 9.15 -10.07 4.56
CA VAL A 161 8.44 -10.25 3.30
C VAL A 161 7.64 -11.53 3.32
N VAL A 162 6.33 -11.41 3.20
CA VAL A 162 5.41 -12.53 3.05
C VAL A 162 4.81 -12.47 1.66
N LYS A 163 5.11 -13.47 0.83
CA LYS A 163 4.65 -13.55 -0.55
C LYS A 163 3.96 -14.88 -0.83
N THR A 164 2.88 -14.86 -1.59
CA THR A 164 2.27 -16.09 -2.13
C THR A 164 3.11 -16.66 -3.29
N ALA A 165 2.96 -17.94 -3.62
CA ALA A 165 3.67 -18.57 -4.75
C ALA A 165 3.44 -17.86 -6.10
N ASP A 166 2.23 -17.33 -6.32
CA ASP A 166 1.89 -16.57 -7.54
C ASP A 166 2.77 -15.32 -7.75
N VAL A 167 3.33 -14.75 -6.68
CA VAL A 167 4.23 -13.58 -6.76
C VAL A 167 5.52 -13.94 -7.48
N GLU A 168 6.06 -15.13 -7.24
CA GLU A 168 7.28 -15.60 -7.88
C GLU A 168 7.05 -15.79 -9.38
N ARG A 169 5.87 -16.30 -9.75
CA ARG A 169 5.46 -16.40 -11.14
C ARG A 169 5.37 -15.02 -11.81
N VAL A 170 4.79 -14.02 -11.14
CA VAL A 170 4.73 -12.64 -11.67
C VAL A 170 6.15 -12.10 -11.95
N LEU A 171 7.09 -12.33 -11.03
CA LEU A 171 8.48 -11.90 -11.19
C LEU A 171 9.20 -12.67 -12.32
N ALA A 172 8.96 -13.98 -12.42
CA ALA A 172 9.57 -14.85 -13.43
C ALA A 172 9.08 -14.54 -14.85
N GLU A 173 7.79 -14.24 -15.04
CA GLU A 173 7.22 -13.90 -16.35
C GLU A 173 7.77 -12.57 -16.90
N ARG A 174 8.38 -11.73 -16.05
CA ARG A 174 8.88 -10.38 -16.40
C ARG A 174 7.86 -9.54 -17.17
N ARG A 175 6.59 -9.83 -16.93
CA ARG A 175 5.46 -9.08 -17.46
C ARG A 175 5.12 -8.01 -16.45
N GLY A 176 4.95 -6.78 -16.92
CA GLY A 176 4.57 -5.67 -16.05
C GLY A 176 3.29 -6.01 -15.29
N ALA A 177 3.21 -5.60 -14.03
CA ALA A 177 2.07 -5.88 -13.14
C ALA A 177 1.45 -4.59 -12.61
N LEU A 178 0.12 -4.59 -12.48
CA LEU A 178 -0.58 -3.57 -11.71
C LEU A 178 -0.54 -3.97 -10.23
N ILE A 179 0.08 -3.16 -9.39
CA ILE A 179 0.16 -3.41 -7.95
C ILE A 179 -0.97 -2.63 -7.27
N ALA A 180 -2.00 -3.35 -6.82
CA ALA A 180 -3.12 -2.83 -6.07
C ALA A 180 -2.77 -2.73 -4.58
N SER A 181 -2.92 -1.55 -4.00
CA SER A 181 -2.59 -1.28 -2.60
C SER A 181 -3.55 -0.27 -1.97
N ALA A 182 -3.27 0.14 -0.74
CA ALA A 182 -4.04 1.11 0.04
C ALA A 182 -3.10 2.08 0.78
N HIS A 183 -3.65 3.19 1.28
CA HIS A 183 -2.97 4.05 2.26
C HIS A 183 -2.99 3.36 3.64
N PHE A 184 -2.33 2.20 3.70
CA PHE A 184 -2.26 1.31 4.84
C PHE A 184 -0.81 1.05 5.23
N GLY A 185 -0.54 1.10 6.53
CA GLY A 185 0.80 0.95 7.08
C GLY A 185 1.74 2.00 6.53
N ASP A 186 2.92 1.58 6.10
CA ASP A 186 3.92 2.44 5.47
C ASP A 186 4.05 2.16 3.98
N TRP A 187 3.11 2.71 3.20
CA TRP A 187 3.10 2.57 1.74
C TRP A 187 4.28 3.28 1.06
N GLU A 188 4.94 4.24 1.71
CA GLU A 188 6.16 4.86 1.19
C GLU A 188 7.35 3.90 1.29
N THR A 189 7.47 3.18 2.41
CA THR A 189 8.46 2.10 2.57
C THR A 189 8.15 0.93 1.64
N MET A 190 6.87 0.60 1.40
CA MET A 190 6.49 -0.38 0.36
C MET A 190 7.09 -0.02 -1.00
N GLY A 191 6.89 1.23 -1.45
CA GLY A 191 7.43 1.70 -2.72
C GLY A 191 8.96 1.62 -2.78
N ALA A 192 9.65 1.85 -1.67
CA ALA A 192 11.11 1.78 -1.59
C ALA A 192 11.67 0.34 -1.65
N VAL A 193 10.89 -0.65 -1.22
CA VAL A 193 11.33 -2.05 -1.09
C VAL A 193 10.96 -2.87 -2.31
N LEU A 194 9.84 -2.58 -2.96
CA LEU A 194 9.39 -3.32 -4.14
C LEU A 194 10.45 -3.43 -5.27
N PRO A 195 11.21 -2.38 -5.65
CA PRO A 195 12.24 -2.50 -6.69
C PRO A 195 13.31 -3.54 -6.36
N TRP A 196 13.70 -3.65 -5.08
CA TRP A 196 14.66 -4.66 -4.59
C TRP A 196 14.15 -6.09 -4.67
N LEU A 197 12.83 -6.27 -4.59
CA LEU A 197 12.20 -7.58 -4.69
C LEU A 197 11.98 -8.00 -6.16
N GLY A 198 12.53 -7.26 -7.12
CA GLY A 198 12.45 -7.54 -8.54
C GLY A 198 11.29 -6.84 -9.26
N PHE A 199 10.60 -5.89 -8.62
CA PHE A 199 9.57 -5.08 -9.27
C PHE A 199 10.12 -3.80 -9.94
N ASP A 200 11.40 -3.79 -10.30
CA ASP A 200 12.02 -2.72 -11.09
C ASP A 200 11.84 -3.00 -12.59
N PRO A 201 11.45 -2.02 -13.44
CA PRO A 201 11.13 -0.63 -13.13
C PRO A 201 9.79 -0.45 -12.39
N LEU A 202 9.78 0.34 -11.29
CA LEU A 202 8.57 0.62 -10.50
C LEU A 202 8.06 2.05 -10.70
N TYR A 203 6.77 2.17 -10.97
CA TYR A 203 6.08 3.44 -11.09
C TYR A 203 4.97 3.59 -10.05
N ALA A 204 4.80 4.78 -9.50
CA ALA A 204 3.69 5.13 -8.62
C ALA A 204 2.87 6.28 -9.22
N VAL A 205 1.54 6.12 -9.24
CA VAL A 205 0.63 7.17 -9.70
C VAL A 205 0.37 8.15 -8.55
N SER A 206 0.75 9.42 -8.71
CA SER A 206 0.55 10.42 -7.66
C SER A 206 0.00 11.75 -8.19
N ARG A 207 -0.81 12.40 -7.36
CA ARG A 207 -1.07 13.84 -7.49
C ARG A 207 0.09 14.61 -6.87
N PRO A 208 0.51 15.75 -7.45
CA PRO A 208 1.52 16.59 -6.82
C PRO A 208 0.98 17.19 -5.53
N ILE A 209 1.87 17.35 -4.54
CA ILE A 209 1.58 18.15 -3.35
C ILE A 209 1.40 19.60 -3.82
N ARG A 210 0.39 20.32 -3.32
CA ARG A 210 0.09 21.70 -3.79
C ARG A 210 1.32 22.62 -3.74
N ASN A 211 2.14 22.51 -2.69
CA ASN A 211 3.41 23.22 -2.60
C ASN A 211 4.43 22.60 -3.57
N ARG A 212 4.89 23.39 -4.56
CA ARG A 212 5.85 22.96 -5.58
C ARG A 212 7.11 22.33 -4.99
N TYR A 213 7.72 23.00 -4.02
CA TYR A 213 9.01 22.60 -3.46
C TYR A 213 8.89 21.31 -2.66
N LEU A 214 7.81 21.15 -1.89
CA LEU A 214 7.51 19.89 -1.20
C LEU A 214 7.20 18.75 -2.18
N SER A 215 6.48 19.03 -3.27
CA SER A 215 6.18 18.02 -4.30
C SER A 215 7.47 17.50 -4.95
N LEU A 216 8.37 18.42 -5.34
CA LEU A 216 9.66 18.06 -5.95
C LEU A 216 10.58 17.35 -4.94
N HIS A 217 10.58 17.78 -3.67
CA HIS A 217 11.34 17.09 -2.62
C HIS A 217 10.85 15.66 -2.40
N ALA A 218 9.53 15.46 -2.32
CA ALA A 218 8.93 14.13 -2.17
C ALA A 218 9.14 13.26 -3.41
N GLN A 219 9.06 13.82 -4.62
CA GLN A 219 9.39 13.12 -5.86
C GLN A 219 10.85 12.64 -5.83
N ALA A 220 11.80 13.53 -5.57
CA ALA A 220 13.23 13.18 -5.51
C ALA A 220 13.53 12.12 -4.44
N ALA A 221 12.83 12.16 -3.30
CA ALA A 221 12.99 11.13 -2.26
C ALA A 221 12.55 9.73 -2.71
N ARG A 222 11.47 9.64 -3.48
CA ARG A 222 10.99 8.37 -4.07
C ARG A 222 11.87 7.89 -5.22
N GLU A 223 12.36 8.82 -6.04
CA GLU A 223 13.23 8.53 -7.18
C GLU A 223 14.61 8.02 -6.75
N ARG A 224 15.19 8.57 -5.69
CA ARG A 224 16.39 8.00 -5.05
C ARG A 224 16.20 6.57 -4.56
N ARG A 225 14.95 6.13 -4.42
CA ARG A 225 14.58 4.79 -4.00
C ARG A 225 14.12 3.88 -5.14
N GLY A 226 14.37 4.26 -6.39
CA GLY A 226 14.03 3.44 -7.56
C GLY A 226 12.54 3.50 -7.92
N VAL A 227 11.82 4.53 -7.49
CA VAL A 227 10.40 4.71 -7.82
C VAL A 227 10.21 5.94 -8.70
N ARG A 228 9.68 5.75 -9.92
CA ARG A 228 9.26 6.87 -10.78
C ARG A 228 7.83 7.29 -10.51
N ILE A 229 7.58 8.59 -10.61
CA ILE A 229 6.25 9.14 -10.40
C ILE A 229 5.59 9.40 -11.75
N VAL A 230 4.43 8.78 -11.96
CA VAL A 230 3.54 9.12 -13.07
C VAL A 230 2.52 10.13 -12.55
N PRO A 231 2.49 11.37 -13.07
CA PRO A 231 1.45 12.33 -12.72
C PRO A 231 0.07 11.74 -13.00
N ARG A 232 -0.85 11.84 -12.04
CA ARG A 232 -2.20 11.29 -12.21
C ARG A 232 -2.93 11.83 -13.45
N ALA A 233 -2.68 13.09 -13.81
CA ALA A 233 -3.18 13.66 -15.06
C ALA A 233 -2.40 13.06 -16.24
N GLY A 234 -3.10 12.46 -17.21
CA GLY A 234 -2.46 11.81 -18.36
C GLY A 234 -1.96 10.38 -18.10
N ALA A 235 -1.94 9.90 -16.84
CA ALA A 235 -1.42 8.58 -16.47
C ALA A 235 -1.99 7.41 -17.32
N MET A 236 -3.27 7.47 -17.69
CA MET A 236 -3.94 6.42 -18.48
C MET A 236 -3.38 6.25 -19.91
N GLN A 237 -2.60 7.22 -20.40
CA GLN A 237 -1.90 7.13 -21.70
C GLN A 237 -0.52 6.49 -21.55
N GLU A 238 0.16 6.71 -20.41
CA GLU A 238 1.52 6.23 -20.17
C GLU A 238 1.56 4.82 -19.57
N ILE A 239 0.67 4.53 -18.61
CA ILE A 239 0.66 3.26 -17.87
C ILE A 239 0.60 2.03 -18.79
N PRO A 240 -0.22 1.98 -19.87
CA PRO A 240 -0.22 0.83 -20.77
C PRO A 240 1.15 0.56 -21.42
N ARG A 241 1.92 1.62 -21.76
CA ARG A 241 3.27 1.48 -22.32
C ARG A 241 4.26 0.98 -21.28
N ILE A 242 4.18 1.50 -20.06
CA ILE A 242 4.98 1.03 -18.93
C ILE A 242 4.73 -0.46 -18.68
N LEU A 243 3.47 -0.87 -18.57
CA LEU A 243 3.13 -2.28 -18.33
C LEU A 243 3.57 -3.19 -19.49
N ALA A 244 3.42 -2.73 -20.74
CA ALA A 244 3.85 -3.49 -21.92
C ALA A 244 5.37 -3.68 -22.00
N SER A 245 6.15 -2.78 -21.42
CA SER A 245 7.62 -2.87 -21.35
C SER A 245 8.17 -3.76 -20.24
N GLY A 246 7.30 -4.38 -19.43
CA GLY A 246 7.71 -5.15 -18.25
C GLY A 246 7.71 -4.34 -16.94
N GLY A 247 7.48 -3.02 -16.98
CA GLY A 247 7.43 -2.17 -15.79
C GLY A 247 6.18 -2.39 -14.93
N HIS A 248 6.29 -2.12 -13.64
CA HIS A 248 5.22 -2.30 -12.66
C HIS A 248 4.62 -0.95 -12.25
N VAL A 249 3.32 -0.91 -11.97
CA VAL A 249 2.62 0.32 -11.57
C VAL A 249 1.85 0.11 -10.27
N VAL A 250 2.20 0.86 -9.23
CA VAL A 250 1.49 0.91 -7.95
C VAL A 250 0.35 1.90 -8.00
N MET A 251 -0.83 1.46 -7.57
CA MET A 251 -2.01 2.29 -7.35
C MET A 251 -2.58 2.07 -5.95
N LEU A 252 -2.79 3.18 -5.22
CA LEU A 252 -3.50 3.16 -3.93
C LEU A 252 -5.01 3.35 -4.21
N LEU A 253 -5.80 2.31 -3.96
CA LEU A 253 -7.19 2.19 -4.46
C LEU A 253 -8.26 2.33 -3.36
N ASP A 254 -7.84 2.60 -2.14
CA ASP A 254 -8.68 2.79 -0.96
C ASP A 254 -9.26 4.21 -0.84
N GLN A 255 -8.93 5.13 -1.75
CA GLN A 255 -9.49 6.50 -1.79
C GLN A 255 -10.53 6.70 -2.89
N ARG A 256 -11.41 7.69 -2.67
CA ARG A 256 -12.55 7.99 -3.54
C ARG A 256 -12.11 8.34 -4.97
N GLY A 257 -12.60 7.57 -5.93
CA GLY A 257 -12.57 7.87 -7.35
C GLY A 257 -13.43 9.09 -7.68
N ARG A 258 -12.90 10.00 -8.50
CA ARG A 258 -13.58 11.27 -8.82
C ARG A 258 -14.15 11.35 -10.24
N HIS A 259 -13.59 10.60 -11.18
CA HIS A 259 -13.92 10.72 -12.59
C HIS A 259 -14.50 9.39 -13.07
N ARG A 260 -15.79 9.38 -13.42
CA ARG A 260 -16.54 8.18 -13.83
C ARG A 260 -16.25 6.99 -12.91
N PRO A 261 -16.48 7.15 -11.58
CA PRO A 261 -16.15 6.11 -10.62
C PRO A 261 -16.97 4.85 -10.86
N VAL A 262 -16.45 3.72 -10.40
CA VAL A 262 -17.22 2.48 -10.31
C VAL A 262 -17.77 2.40 -8.89
N LEU A 263 -19.08 2.24 -8.74
CA LEU A 263 -19.68 1.96 -7.43
C LEU A 263 -19.49 0.47 -7.13
N ALA A 264 -18.83 0.17 -6.01
CA ALA A 264 -18.66 -1.18 -5.50
C ALA A 264 -18.62 -1.17 -3.97
N PRO A 265 -19.03 -2.26 -3.30
CA PRO A 265 -19.04 -2.35 -1.85
C PRO A 265 -17.62 -2.24 -1.29
N PHE A 266 -17.48 -1.44 -0.24
CA PHE A 266 -16.30 -1.35 0.61
C PHE A 266 -16.76 -1.12 2.04
N PHE A 267 -16.40 -2.01 2.95
CA PHE A 267 -16.89 -2.07 4.33
C PHE A 267 -18.42 -2.01 4.38
N GLY A 268 -19.09 -2.83 3.56
CA GLY A 268 -20.56 -2.98 3.56
C GLY A 268 -21.36 -1.81 2.96
N ARG A 269 -20.72 -0.80 2.39
CA ARG A 269 -21.41 0.30 1.68
C ARG A 269 -20.78 0.56 0.32
N GLU A 270 -21.60 0.97 -0.64
CA GLU A 270 -21.15 1.46 -1.94
C GLU A 270 -20.16 2.61 -1.80
N ALA A 271 -18.97 2.42 -2.38
CA ALA A 271 -17.93 3.42 -2.47
C ALA A 271 -17.64 3.76 -3.94
N ALA A 272 -17.44 5.04 -4.23
CA ALA A 272 -16.94 5.47 -5.53
C ALA A 272 -15.46 5.07 -5.69
N CYS A 273 -15.23 3.97 -6.39
CA CYS A 273 -13.92 3.38 -6.65
C CYS A 273 -13.28 3.93 -7.93
N GLU A 274 -11.94 3.91 -7.99
CA GLU A 274 -11.21 4.26 -9.21
C GLU A 274 -11.50 3.24 -10.32
N ARG A 275 -11.90 3.72 -11.50
CA ARG A 275 -12.16 2.87 -12.68
C ARG A 275 -10.89 2.39 -13.39
N ALA A 276 -9.77 3.04 -13.11
CA ALA A 276 -8.50 2.80 -13.79
C ALA A 276 -8.04 1.32 -13.78
N PRO A 277 -8.11 0.56 -12.67
CA PRO A 277 -7.72 -0.85 -12.65
C PRO A 277 -8.45 -1.70 -13.70
N SER A 278 -9.77 -1.53 -13.85
CA SER A 278 -10.57 -2.29 -14.83
C SER A 278 -10.22 -1.94 -16.27
N VAL A 279 -9.94 -0.66 -16.53
CA VAL A 279 -9.51 -0.21 -17.87
C VAL A 279 -8.11 -0.73 -18.19
N LEU A 280 -7.19 -0.66 -17.24
CA LEU A 280 -5.80 -1.09 -17.40
C LEU A 280 -5.73 -2.61 -17.58
N ALA A 281 -6.37 -3.39 -16.71
CA ALA A 281 -6.40 -4.85 -16.79
C ALA A 281 -6.87 -5.35 -18.18
N ARG A 282 -7.87 -4.69 -18.77
CA ARG A 282 -8.35 -5.02 -20.13
C ARG A 282 -7.34 -4.63 -21.22
N ARG A 283 -6.71 -3.46 -21.12
CA ARG A 283 -5.79 -2.91 -22.13
C ARG A 283 -4.41 -3.57 -22.12
N SER A 284 -3.75 -3.64 -20.97
CA SER A 284 -2.39 -4.16 -20.84
C SER A 284 -2.34 -5.68 -20.67
N ARG A 285 -3.49 -6.30 -20.32
CA ARG A 285 -3.58 -7.74 -20.01
C ARG A 285 -2.60 -8.13 -18.88
N CYS A 286 -2.22 -7.21 -18.00
CA CYS A 286 -1.28 -7.50 -16.91
C CYS A 286 -1.97 -8.19 -15.73
N PRO A 287 -1.24 -8.99 -14.93
CA PRO A 287 -1.75 -9.43 -13.62
C PRO A 287 -1.95 -8.23 -12.69
N ILE A 288 -2.90 -8.37 -11.76
CA ILE A 288 -3.09 -7.45 -10.64
C ILE A 288 -2.56 -8.13 -9.38
N LEU A 289 -1.48 -7.61 -8.82
CA LEU A 289 -0.85 -8.10 -7.60
C LEU A 289 -1.29 -7.23 -6.42
N PHE A 290 -1.72 -7.82 -5.30
CA PHE A 290 -1.96 -7.05 -4.09
C PHE A 290 -0.68 -6.88 -3.26
N ALA A 291 -0.43 -5.66 -2.78
CA ALA A 291 0.70 -5.35 -1.92
C ALA A 291 0.29 -4.39 -0.80
N THR A 292 0.70 -4.66 0.43
CA THR A 292 0.55 -3.73 1.58
C THR A 292 1.74 -3.90 2.51
N CYS A 293 2.20 -2.81 3.11
CA CYS A 293 3.34 -2.83 4.02
C CYS A 293 2.89 -2.33 5.39
N ALA A 294 2.62 -3.24 6.33
CA ALA A 294 2.27 -2.86 7.70
C ALA A 294 3.54 -2.49 8.48
N TYR A 295 3.40 -1.65 9.50
CA TYR A 295 4.39 -1.57 10.56
C TYR A 295 4.41 -2.90 11.34
N GLY A 296 5.62 -3.39 11.56
CA GLY A 296 5.91 -4.50 12.47
C GLY A 296 5.92 -4.05 13.93
N ASP A 297 6.31 -4.97 14.80
CA ASP A 297 6.19 -4.80 16.25
C ASP A 297 7.44 -4.14 16.87
N ALA A 298 8.56 -4.10 16.14
CA ALA A 298 9.80 -3.42 16.53
C ALA A 298 9.91 -2.01 15.90
N PRO A 299 10.70 -1.09 16.49
CA PRO A 299 10.96 0.22 15.89
C PRO A 299 11.58 0.09 14.50
N LEU A 300 11.05 0.85 13.53
CA LEU A 300 11.50 0.80 12.14
C LEU A 300 11.56 -0.64 11.60
N SER A 301 10.52 -1.42 11.89
CA SER A 301 10.28 -2.72 11.29
C SER A 301 8.97 -2.70 10.52
N TRP A 302 8.92 -3.48 9.45
CA TRP A 302 7.76 -3.56 8.57
C TRP A 302 7.47 -5.00 8.17
N ARG A 303 6.22 -5.25 7.80
CA ARG A 303 5.76 -6.51 7.22
C ARG A 303 5.11 -6.22 5.88
N LEU A 304 5.79 -6.61 4.80
CA LEU A 304 5.31 -6.50 3.45
C LEU A 304 4.57 -7.77 3.04
N GLU A 305 3.30 -7.66 2.72
CA GLU A 305 2.46 -8.76 2.25
C GLU A 305 2.19 -8.61 0.75
N LEU A 306 2.65 -9.57 -0.05
CA LEU A 306 2.52 -9.65 -1.50
C LEU A 306 1.66 -10.85 -1.90
N GLY A 307 0.71 -10.62 -2.79
CA GLY A 307 -0.26 -11.64 -3.20
C GLY A 307 -1.53 -11.57 -2.34
N PRO A 308 -2.70 -11.99 -2.83
CA PRO A 308 -2.89 -12.83 -4.01
C PRO A 308 -2.68 -12.07 -5.33
N VAL A 309 -2.73 -12.81 -6.44
CA VAL A 309 -2.66 -12.26 -7.80
C VAL A 309 -3.99 -12.54 -8.50
N LEU A 310 -4.57 -11.52 -9.13
CA LEU A 310 -5.65 -11.69 -10.10
C LEU A 310 -5.04 -11.76 -11.49
N TRP A 311 -5.16 -12.92 -12.13
CA TRP A 311 -4.56 -13.18 -13.42
C TRP A 311 -5.38 -12.56 -14.57
N PRO A 312 -4.75 -12.23 -15.71
CA PRO A 312 -5.43 -11.63 -16.86
C PRO A 312 -6.64 -12.44 -17.35
N GLU A 313 -6.59 -13.78 -17.28
CA GLU A 313 -7.66 -14.69 -17.71
C GLU A 313 -8.91 -14.52 -16.85
N GLN A 314 -8.75 -14.10 -15.59
CA GLN A 314 -9.84 -13.79 -14.66
C GLN A 314 -10.33 -12.36 -14.88
N THR A 315 -9.42 -11.39 -14.76
CA THR A 315 -9.77 -9.95 -14.73
C THR A 315 -10.37 -9.43 -16.02
N ARG A 316 -10.10 -10.05 -17.17
CA ARG A 316 -10.65 -9.64 -18.47
C ARG A 316 -12.13 -10.00 -18.65
N ARG A 317 -12.59 -11.02 -17.94
CA ARG A 317 -13.99 -11.45 -17.93
C ARG A 317 -14.82 -10.66 -16.91
N MET A 318 -14.17 -10.14 -15.88
CA MET A 318 -14.82 -9.33 -14.85
C MET A 318 -15.27 -7.98 -15.38
N ASP A 319 -16.51 -7.61 -15.11
CA ASP A 319 -16.94 -6.22 -15.31
C ASP A 319 -16.23 -5.28 -14.32
N PRO A 320 -16.32 -3.95 -14.50
CA PRO A 320 -15.65 -3.02 -13.60
C PRO A 320 -16.07 -3.13 -12.12
N VAL A 321 -17.35 -3.41 -11.84
CA VAL A 321 -17.92 -3.52 -10.49
C VAL A 321 -17.40 -4.79 -9.81
N GLU A 322 -17.40 -5.92 -10.52
CA GLU A 322 -16.88 -7.19 -10.01
C GLU A 322 -15.40 -7.06 -9.64
N LEU A 323 -14.58 -6.47 -10.53
CA LEU A 323 -13.17 -6.27 -10.24
C LEU A 323 -12.94 -5.31 -9.06
N ALA A 324 -13.68 -4.20 -9.00
CA ALA A 324 -13.60 -3.26 -7.89
C ALA A 324 -14.01 -3.92 -6.56
N THR A 325 -15.04 -4.78 -6.59
CA THR A 325 -15.49 -5.58 -5.43
C THR A 325 -14.40 -6.53 -4.95
N ARG A 326 -13.73 -7.25 -5.87
CA ARG A 326 -12.60 -8.14 -5.54
C ARG A 326 -11.43 -7.38 -4.92
N ILE A 327 -11.08 -6.23 -5.48
CA ILE A 327 -10.03 -5.36 -4.95
C ILE A 327 -10.38 -4.87 -3.54
N ASN A 328 -11.59 -4.34 -3.38
CA ASN A 328 -12.08 -3.84 -2.09
C ASN A 328 -12.09 -4.94 -1.03
N ALA A 329 -12.58 -6.15 -1.35
CA ALA A 329 -12.63 -7.27 -0.40
C ALA A 329 -11.23 -7.67 0.11
N GLU A 330 -10.22 -7.71 -0.77
CA GLU A 330 -8.86 -8.04 -0.37
C GLU A 330 -8.22 -6.90 0.45
N LEU A 331 -8.46 -5.64 0.09
CA LEU A 331 -8.02 -4.50 0.90
C LEU A 331 -8.71 -4.48 2.28
N GLU A 332 -10.00 -4.79 2.36
CA GLU A 332 -10.73 -4.93 3.62
C GLU A 332 -10.11 -6.00 4.52
N ARG A 333 -9.79 -7.17 3.96
CA ARG A 333 -9.17 -8.26 4.72
C ARG A 333 -7.87 -7.79 5.39
N ARG A 334 -7.01 -7.09 4.64
CA ARG A 334 -5.74 -6.56 5.14
C ARG A 334 -5.93 -5.44 6.15
N ILE A 335 -6.84 -4.51 5.89
CA ILE A 335 -7.15 -3.41 6.79
C ILE A 335 -7.71 -3.94 8.11
N ARG A 336 -8.65 -4.90 8.07
CA ARG A 336 -9.25 -5.51 9.27
C ARG A 336 -8.23 -6.24 10.14
N ALA A 337 -7.13 -6.73 9.56
CA ALA A 337 -6.07 -7.39 10.32
C ALA A 337 -5.26 -6.42 11.20
N ARG A 338 -5.05 -5.16 10.76
CA ARG A 338 -4.35 -4.11 11.54
C ARG A 338 -5.00 -2.74 11.34
N PRO A 339 -6.25 -2.55 11.80
CA PRO A 339 -7.08 -1.40 11.44
C PRO A 339 -6.51 -0.06 11.90
N GLU A 340 -5.71 -0.04 12.96
CA GLU A 340 -5.02 1.16 13.46
C GLU A 340 -4.01 1.74 12.45
N GLN A 341 -3.67 0.99 11.40
CA GLN A 341 -2.72 1.38 10.38
C GLN A 341 -3.37 1.80 9.06
N GLN A 342 -4.69 1.95 9.00
CA GLN A 342 -5.34 2.52 7.82
C GLN A 342 -5.44 4.04 7.96
N LEU A 343 -5.26 4.76 6.85
CA LEU A 343 -5.49 6.19 6.78
C LEU A 343 -6.99 6.54 6.74
N TRP A 344 -7.67 6.39 7.87
CA TRP A 344 -9.13 6.63 7.98
C TRP A 344 -9.54 8.10 7.78
N VAL A 345 -8.61 9.04 7.87
CA VAL A 345 -8.89 10.48 7.77
C VAL A 345 -9.27 10.94 6.36
N HIS A 346 -9.29 10.04 5.37
CA HIS A 346 -9.79 10.37 4.04
C HIS A 346 -11.33 10.26 3.97
N ASP A 347 -11.93 11.21 3.26
CA ASP A 347 -13.36 11.27 2.98
C ASP A 347 -13.78 10.28 1.88
N ARG A 348 -13.85 8.99 2.24
CA ARG A 348 -14.18 7.87 1.34
C ARG A 348 -15.65 7.89 0.88
N TYR A 349 -16.60 8.27 1.76
CA TYR A 349 -18.05 8.15 1.52
C TYR A 349 -18.86 9.45 1.49
N ARG A 350 -18.25 10.62 1.27
CA ARG A 350 -19.01 11.90 1.18
C ARG A 350 -20.28 11.74 0.37
N ALA A 351 -21.38 12.28 0.91
CA ALA A 351 -22.70 12.31 0.30
C ALA A 351 -22.69 13.00 -1.08
N ARG A 352 -22.37 12.21 -2.11
CA ARG A 352 -22.83 12.25 -3.50
C ARG A 352 -22.13 11.09 -4.21
N ALA A 353 -22.69 9.89 -4.06
CA ALA A 353 -22.67 8.98 -5.19
C ALA A 353 -23.78 9.51 -6.11
N PRO A 354 -23.51 9.99 -7.33
CA PRO A 354 -24.60 10.18 -8.28
C PRO A 354 -25.33 8.85 -8.41
N GLN A 355 -26.66 8.90 -8.37
CA GLN A 355 -27.44 7.68 -8.53
C GLN A 355 -27.18 7.10 -9.93
N PRO A 356 -27.27 5.77 -10.15
CA PRO A 356 -27.05 5.18 -11.47
C PRO A 356 -27.85 5.87 -12.60
N ARG A 357 -29.05 6.36 -12.29
CA ARG A 357 -29.92 7.10 -13.23
C ARG A 357 -29.37 8.46 -13.66
N GLU A 358 -28.56 9.13 -12.83
CA GLU A 358 -27.97 10.43 -13.18
C GLU A 358 -26.80 10.27 -14.17
N LEU A 359 -26.13 9.12 -14.19
CA LEU A 359 -25.03 8.82 -15.13
C LEU A 359 -25.54 8.45 -16.53
N GLU A 360 -26.74 7.88 -16.64
CA GLU A 360 -27.39 7.62 -17.94
C GLU A 360 -27.93 8.92 -18.55
N ASN A 361 -28.49 9.82 -17.74
CA ASN A 361 -28.98 11.11 -18.22
C ASN A 361 -27.84 12.04 -18.69
N GLU A 362 -26.71 12.13 -17.97
CA GLU A 362 -25.54 12.90 -18.44
C GLU A 362 -24.91 12.32 -19.72
N ALA A 363 -24.99 11.00 -19.93
CA ALA A 363 -24.51 10.39 -21.17
C ALA A 363 -25.41 10.71 -22.36
N THR A 364 -26.72 10.85 -22.14
CA THR A 364 -27.71 11.17 -23.17
C THR A 364 -27.65 12.66 -23.54
N ASP A 365 -27.55 13.54 -22.54
CA ASP A 365 -27.41 15.00 -22.75
C ASP A 365 -26.08 15.38 -23.46
N SER A 366 -25.04 14.55 -23.34
CA SER A 366 -23.75 14.78 -24.03
C SER A 366 -23.72 14.32 -25.50
N VAL A 367 -24.75 13.58 -25.95
CA VAL A 367 -24.88 13.11 -27.34
C VAL A 367 -25.81 14.01 -28.15
N GLU A 368 -26.72 14.75 -27.50
CA GLU A 368 -27.62 15.72 -28.16
C GLU A 368 -27.02 17.13 -28.30
N ALA A 369 -25.81 17.37 -27.78
CA ALA A 369 -25.14 18.67 -27.77
C ALA A 369 -23.96 18.81 -28.75
N ASP A 370 -23.77 17.85 -29.67
CA ASP A 370 -22.79 17.92 -30.78
C ASP A 370 -23.49 18.10 -32.14
#